data_AF-A0A1I5TKX6-F1
#
_entry.id   AF-A0A1I5TKX6-F1
#
_cell.length_a   1.000
_cell.length_b   1.000
_cell.length_c   1.000
_cell.angle_alpha   90.00
_cell.angle_beta   90.00
_cell.angle_gamma   90.00
#
_symmetry.space_group_name_H-M   'P 1'
#
loop_
_entity.id
_entity.type
_entity.pdbx_description
1 polymer ?
#
loop_
_entity_poly.entity_id
_entity_poly.type
_entity_poly.pdbx_seq_one_letter_code
_entity_poly.pdbx_strand_id
1 'polypeptide(L)'
;MIVFLLASCTFSDNAKSTDSKDKIKIIIEDNEDLILSTNCFETTYDSDLHLQLFPKDGYKISGCDYSDYNIERIDNYYNITLHNVKYSSVVSIFTSIAPIKASYCLDSYSFTDYPDDSHIKINTCKYEDSFAKDGYTLYAWSTSREGSENDISLGSRINKEILSSSVLYGQWAKWTDPSLFEYEVQGDNALITGFKGEAKELVIPGKIDGKVVTKITENSFKNLDIKKVILPPTIKDIENDAFSGCQLEEVILFDNIEKISDYSFKDCNSIKTLRINAASAPVYAGTYYATFPDKMDYLQSLSSDYPNMKKLVLFSGSSTRFGYDSLMLESALPEYKVANMGVFAYTNALPQLDLILQYMNSGDILLDSPEFDASKRQFCVTNKFDDKFFNLIEEDYSLIEKLDLRDYTGVFSAFGQYLSSRHGIEEKSYDLSPSDYDENFNPIAEKSYNLQGDYCLYRPNAADDTPVYDLPVDYTIDAFPSEYINSLNNEASKFTQKGILFFFTYAPRNESAISDSSTPEKRKELDEYFRETLEIPVISDIADSLFRGKYLFETDNHLSTEGVKIRTQNIINDLNKALNKEGD
;
A
#
# COMPACT_ATOMS: atom_id res chain seq x y z
N MET A 1 27.16 22.36 -1.41
CA MET A 1 28.43 23.10 -1.20
C MET A 1 29.30 22.86 -2.43
N ILE A 2 29.29 23.79 -3.37
CA ILE A 2 29.85 23.64 -4.72
C ILE A 2 31.32 24.08 -4.72
N VAL A 3 32.23 23.18 -5.12
CA VAL A 3 33.66 23.46 -5.29
C VAL A 3 33.90 23.94 -6.72
N PHE A 4 34.26 25.22 -6.88
CA PHE A 4 34.75 25.77 -8.14
C PHE A 4 36.24 25.44 -8.32
N LEU A 5 36.59 24.75 -9.41
CA LEU A 5 37.96 24.61 -9.91
C LEU A 5 38.04 25.33 -11.27
N LEU A 6 38.51 26.59 -11.25
CA LEU A 6 38.85 27.34 -12.46
C LEU A 6 40.35 27.27 -12.69
N ALA A 7 40.76 26.46 -13.67
CA ALA A 7 42.09 26.48 -14.25
C ALA A 7 42.20 27.64 -15.26
N SER A 8 43.22 28.48 -15.07
CA SER A 8 43.57 29.60 -15.95
C SER A 8 44.23 29.13 -17.23
N CYS A 9 43.73 29.56 -18.39
CA CYS A 9 44.47 29.51 -19.65
C CYS A 9 44.68 30.92 -20.22
N THR A 10 45.95 31.24 -20.47
CA THR A 10 46.48 32.49 -20.99
C THR A 10 46.22 32.65 -22.49
N PHE A 11 45.87 33.86 -22.92
CA PHE A 11 45.79 34.28 -24.32
C PHE A 11 47.19 34.36 -24.96
N SER A 12 47.31 33.85 -26.20
CA SER A 12 48.33 34.30 -27.15
C SER A 12 47.70 34.50 -28.53
N ASP A 13 47.77 35.73 -29.04
CA ASP A 13 47.37 36.09 -30.39
C ASP A 13 48.39 35.59 -31.43
N ASN A 14 47.91 34.99 -32.53
CA ASN A 14 48.44 35.27 -33.88
C ASN A 14 47.56 34.73 -35.03
N ALA A 15 47.08 35.68 -35.85
CA ALA A 15 46.93 35.69 -37.31
C ALA A 15 46.18 34.56 -38.09
N LYS A 16 44.94 34.91 -38.47
CA LYS A 16 44.17 34.64 -39.71
C LYS A 16 44.57 33.47 -40.65
N SER A 17 43.65 32.51 -40.80
CA SER A 17 43.26 31.98 -42.11
C SER A 17 41.76 31.62 -42.12
N THR A 18 41.01 32.24 -43.03
CA THR A 18 39.61 31.98 -43.35
C THR A 18 39.48 30.69 -44.17
N ASP A 19 39.06 29.59 -43.55
CA ASP A 19 38.19 28.53 -44.12
C ASP A 19 37.96 27.38 -43.10
N SER A 20 37.59 27.76 -41.89
CA SER A 20 36.97 26.87 -40.90
C SER A 20 35.69 27.61 -40.52
N LYS A 21 34.52 27.13 -40.96
CA LYS A 21 33.30 27.47 -40.21
C LYS A 21 33.55 26.87 -38.84
N ASP A 22 34.00 27.68 -37.89
CA ASP A 22 34.33 27.20 -36.55
C ASP A 22 33.13 26.45 -36.02
N LYS A 23 33.28 25.13 -35.95
CA LYS A 23 32.22 24.22 -35.55
C LYS A 23 31.96 24.50 -34.09
N ILE A 24 30.78 25.04 -33.81
CA ILE A 24 30.31 25.21 -32.45
C ILE A 24 29.77 23.87 -31.98
N LYS A 25 30.23 23.44 -30.82
CA LYS A 25 29.83 22.18 -30.20
C LYS A 25 28.84 22.44 -29.07
N ILE A 26 27.69 21.80 -29.15
CA ILE A 26 26.74 21.73 -28.05
C ILE A 26 26.82 20.34 -27.46
N ILE A 27 27.09 20.27 -26.16
CA ILE A 27 27.10 19.02 -25.42
C ILE A 27 25.83 18.98 -24.58
N ILE A 28 25.04 17.92 -24.70
CA ILE A 28 23.92 17.67 -23.81
C ILE A 28 24.47 17.00 -22.55
N GLU A 29 24.13 17.56 -21.39
CA GLU A 29 24.48 16.95 -20.09
C GLU A 29 23.83 15.56 -19.98
N ASP A 30 24.52 14.62 -19.33
CA ASP A 30 23.98 13.27 -19.14
C ASP A 30 22.68 13.34 -18.34
N ASN A 31 21.61 12.79 -18.92
CA ASN A 31 20.29 12.72 -18.31
C ASN A 31 19.82 11.25 -18.42
N GLU A 32 19.61 10.61 -17.27
CA GLU A 32 19.23 9.20 -17.19
C GLU A 32 17.82 8.93 -17.76
N ASP A 33 16.99 9.95 -17.95
CA ASP A 33 15.64 9.85 -18.48
C ASP A 33 15.59 9.93 -20.01
N LEU A 34 16.74 10.15 -20.68
CA LEU A 34 16.84 10.26 -22.13
C LEU A 34 17.59 9.08 -22.74
N ILE A 35 17.16 8.67 -23.92
CA ILE A 35 17.88 7.75 -24.81
C ILE A 35 18.66 8.60 -25.81
N LEU A 36 19.95 8.77 -25.57
CA LEU A 36 20.86 9.53 -26.43
C LEU A 36 21.77 8.59 -27.23
N SER A 37 21.74 8.71 -28.56
CA SER A 37 22.71 8.03 -29.45
C SER A 37 24.07 8.75 -29.49
N THR A 38 24.07 10.06 -29.19
CA THR A 38 25.24 10.92 -28.98
C THR A 38 24.83 12.06 -28.04
N ASN A 39 25.77 12.55 -27.24
CA ASN A 39 25.59 13.75 -26.42
C ASN A 39 26.32 14.98 -27.00
N CYS A 40 27.05 14.86 -28.11
CA CYS A 40 27.75 15.97 -28.76
C CYS A 40 27.16 16.26 -30.14
N PHE A 41 26.78 17.51 -30.35
CA PHE A 41 26.18 18.03 -31.58
C PHE A 41 26.98 19.21 -32.12
N GLU A 42 27.00 19.38 -33.44
CA GLU A 42 27.77 20.44 -34.10
C GLU A 42 26.86 21.35 -34.93
N THR A 43 27.09 22.66 -34.82
CA THR A 43 26.45 23.68 -35.65
C THR A 43 27.47 24.75 -36.05
N THR A 44 27.02 25.78 -36.75
CA THR A 44 27.85 26.91 -37.16
C THR A 44 27.47 28.17 -36.40
N TYR A 45 28.34 29.18 -36.44
CA TYR A 45 28.07 30.46 -35.79
C TYR A 45 26.77 31.11 -36.29
N ASP A 46 25.93 31.51 -35.34
CA ASP A 46 24.65 32.20 -35.56
C ASP A 46 23.65 31.38 -36.37
N SER A 47 23.68 30.05 -36.22
CA SER A 47 22.68 29.14 -36.80
C SER A 47 21.90 28.38 -35.74
N ASP A 48 20.69 27.95 -36.11
CA ASP A 48 19.88 27.08 -35.27
C ASP A 48 20.48 25.67 -35.23
N LEU A 49 20.32 25.00 -34.09
CA LEU A 49 20.64 23.59 -33.91
C LEU A 49 19.37 22.82 -33.61
N HIS A 50 19.06 21.83 -34.44
CA HIS A 50 17.93 20.94 -34.25
C HIS A 50 18.42 19.63 -33.63
N LEU A 51 17.82 19.27 -32.51
CA LEU A 51 18.09 18.06 -31.75
C LEU A 51 16.84 17.18 -31.78
N GLN A 52 17.04 15.90 -32.09
CA GLN A 52 16.00 14.89 -31.94
C GLN A 52 16.31 14.06 -30.70
N LEU A 53 15.55 14.27 -29.63
CA LEU A 53 15.77 13.59 -28.36
C LEU A 53 14.61 12.65 -28.05
N PHE A 54 14.95 11.47 -27.54
CA PHE A 54 13.99 10.43 -27.19
C PHE A 54 13.95 10.29 -25.67
N PRO A 55 12.86 10.65 -24.99
CA PRO A 55 12.72 10.28 -23.59
C PRO A 55 12.57 8.76 -23.46
N LYS A 56 13.01 8.21 -22.34
CA LYS A 56 12.65 6.85 -21.93
C LYS A 56 11.14 6.77 -21.70
N ASP A 57 10.58 5.57 -21.76
CA ASP A 57 9.17 5.32 -21.46
C ASP A 57 8.82 5.89 -20.06
N GLY A 58 7.68 6.57 -19.96
CA GLY A 58 7.26 7.27 -18.74
C GLY A 58 7.73 8.72 -18.63
N TYR A 59 8.66 9.18 -19.48
CA TYR A 59 9.20 10.55 -19.41
C TYR A 59 8.76 11.44 -20.57
N LYS A 60 8.71 12.74 -20.31
CA LYS A 60 8.55 13.81 -21.30
C LYS A 60 9.62 14.87 -21.09
N ILE A 61 10.07 15.49 -22.19
CA ILE A 61 10.94 16.65 -22.10
C ILE A 61 10.11 17.87 -21.73
N SER A 62 10.49 18.54 -20.64
CA SER A 62 9.80 19.71 -20.08
C SER A 62 10.50 21.03 -20.41
N GLY A 63 11.78 21.01 -20.78
CA GLY A 63 12.52 22.21 -21.14
C GLY A 63 14.03 21.98 -21.32
N CYS A 64 14.78 23.07 -21.42
CA CYS A 64 16.24 23.09 -21.26
C CYS A 64 16.70 24.43 -20.68
N ASP A 65 17.98 24.50 -20.29
CA ASP A 65 18.60 25.71 -19.73
C ASP A 65 19.14 26.70 -20.79
N TYR A 66 19.02 26.36 -22.07
CA TYR A 66 19.41 27.26 -23.15
C TYR A 66 18.42 28.44 -23.25
N SER A 67 18.91 29.65 -23.51
CA SER A 67 18.09 30.85 -23.34
C SER A 67 17.01 31.07 -24.42
N ASP A 68 17.21 30.54 -25.63
CA ASP A 68 16.31 30.72 -26.77
C ASP A 68 16.10 29.38 -27.49
N TYR A 69 15.00 28.71 -27.19
CA TYR A 69 14.70 27.39 -27.74
C TYR A 69 13.20 27.19 -27.99
N ASN A 70 12.90 26.21 -28.83
CA ASN A 70 11.55 25.67 -29.01
C ASN A 70 11.56 24.15 -28.86
N ILE A 71 10.47 23.58 -28.33
CA ILE A 71 10.27 22.14 -28.18
C ILE A 71 8.98 21.75 -28.87
N GLU A 72 9.06 20.76 -29.75
CA GLU A 72 7.91 20.16 -30.43
C GLU A 72 7.90 18.65 -30.20
N ARG A 73 6.78 18.10 -29.71
CA ARG A 73 6.60 16.66 -29.56
C ARG A 73 6.13 16.05 -30.87
N ILE A 74 6.83 15.02 -31.35
CA ILE A 74 6.45 14.23 -32.51
C ILE A 74 6.36 12.76 -32.08
N ASP A 75 5.13 12.24 -31.95
CA ASP A 75 4.84 10.88 -31.49
C ASP A 75 5.63 10.48 -30.21
N ASN A 76 6.72 9.73 -30.39
CA ASN A 76 7.58 9.17 -29.35
C ASN A 76 8.91 9.92 -29.14
N TYR A 77 9.12 11.07 -29.78
CA TYR A 77 10.33 11.89 -29.59
C TYR A 77 10.02 13.38 -29.56
N TYR A 78 11.04 14.17 -29.26
CA TYR A 78 10.98 15.63 -29.19
C TYR A 78 12.00 16.25 -30.13
N ASN A 79 11.55 17.18 -30.96
CA ASN A 79 12.41 18.10 -31.68
C ASN A 79 12.67 19.31 -30.80
N ILE A 80 13.93 19.53 -30.42
CA ILE A 80 14.37 20.72 -29.71
C ILE A 80 15.18 21.57 -30.69
N THR A 81 14.75 22.81 -30.90
CA THR A 81 15.51 23.78 -31.69
C THR A 81 16.15 24.77 -30.74
N LEU A 82 17.49 24.82 -30.71
CA LEU A 82 18.24 25.86 -30.03
C LEU A 82 18.53 26.97 -31.04
N HIS A 83 18.02 28.17 -30.80
CA HIS A 83 18.12 29.26 -31.77
C HIS A 83 19.44 30.04 -31.63
N ASN A 84 19.93 30.57 -32.76
CA ASN A 84 21.02 31.56 -32.80
C ASN A 84 22.29 31.13 -32.04
N VAL A 85 22.78 29.91 -32.25
CA VAL A 85 23.90 29.34 -31.48
C VAL A 85 25.22 30.03 -31.85
N LYS A 86 25.87 30.67 -30.86
CA LYS A 86 27.09 31.50 -31.06
C LYS A 86 28.35 30.97 -30.41
N TYR A 87 28.21 30.14 -29.38
CA TYR A 87 29.33 29.63 -28.59
C TYR A 87 29.12 28.16 -28.25
N SER A 88 30.22 27.42 -28.10
CA SER A 88 30.16 26.06 -27.59
C SER A 88 29.75 26.08 -26.12
N SER A 89 28.77 25.25 -25.75
CA SER A 89 28.23 25.18 -24.40
C SER A 89 27.77 23.77 -24.06
N VAL A 90 27.59 23.53 -22.77
CA VAL A 90 26.83 22.38 -22.25
C VAL A 90 25.39 22.86 -22.06
N VAL A 91 24.42 22.04 -22.39
CA VAL A 91 22.98 22.31 -22.24
C VAL A 91 22.36 21.17 -21.44
N SER A 92 21.68 21.51 -20.37
CA SER A 92 20.92 20.58 -19.55
C SER A 92 19.50 20.48 -20.10
N ILE A 93 19.05 19.27 -20.41
CA ILE A 93 17.66 19.00 -20.81
C ILE A 93 16.87 18.62 -19.57
N PHE A 94 15.76 19.33 -19.35
CA PHE A 94 14.84 19.04 -18.26
C PHE A 94 13.80 18.04 -18.71
N THR A 95 13.61 17.00 -17.91
CA THR A 95 12.59 15.97 -18.07
C THR A 95 11.59 16.07 -16.93
N SER A 96 10.41 15.52 -17.18
CA SER A 96 9.39 15.29 -16.16
C SER A 96 8.64 14.02 -16.52
N ILE A 97 7.93 13.46 -15.56
CA ILE A 97 7.16 12.26 -15.80
C ILE A 97 5.91 12.59 -16.65
N ALA A 98 5.61 11.76 -17.65
CA ALA A 98 4.42 11.85 -18.47
C ALA A 98 3.24 11.20 -17.74
N PRO A 99 2.05 11.83 -17.72
CA PRO A 99 0.91 11.23 -17.03
C PRO A 99 0.46 9.94 -17.74
N ILE A 100 0.01 8.98 -16.95
CA ILE A 100 -0.63 7.76 -17.42
C ILE A 100 -2.07 8.10 -17.83
N LYS A 101 -2.39 7.87 -19.09
CA LYS A 101 -3.74 8.08 -19.64
C LYS A 101 -4.59 6.85 -19.45
N ALA A 102 -5.56 6.93 -18.55
CA ALA A 102 -6.59 5.92 -18.39
C ALA A 102 -7.80 6.24 -19.26
N SER A 103 -8.41 5.21 -19.85
CA SER A 103 -9.65 5.34 -20.63
C SER A 103 -10.81 4.70 -19.88
N TYR A 104 -11.90 5.44 -19.68
CA TYR A 104 -13.11 4.95 -19.02
C TYR A 104 -14.30 4.97 -19.97
N CYS A 105 -15.26 4.07 -19.78
CA CYS A 105 -16.49 4.01 -20.57
C CYS A 105 -17.69 3.65 -19.68
N LEU A 106 -18.54 4.64 -19.40
CA LEU A 106 -19.80 4.48 -18.66
C LEU A 106 -20.99 4.31 -19.63
N ASP A 107 -21.11 5.25 -20.56
CA ASP A 107 -21.98 5.23 -21.75
C ASP A 107 -21.26 5.89 -22.96
N SER A 108 -20.34 6.83 -22.67
CA SER A 108 -19.36 7.41 -23.61
C SER A 108 -17.94 7.28 -23.07
N TYR A 109 -16.95 7.40 -23.95
CA TYR A 109 -15.54 7.40 -23.56
C TYR A 109 -15.15 8.69 -22.86
N SER A 110 -14.43 8.57 -21.76
CA SER A 110 -13.71 9.65 -21.08
C SER A 110 -12.27 9.23 -20.82
N PHE A 111 -11.41 10.20 -20.54
CA PHE A 111 -10.01 9.98 -20.23
C PHE A 111 -9.65 10.69 -18.94
N THR A 112 -8.81 10.05 -18.14
CA THR A 112 -8.24 10.62 -16.92
C THR A 112 -6.72 10.52 -17.01
N ASP A 113 -6.04 11.64 -16.79
CA ASP A 113 -4.59 11.68 -16.65
C ASP A 113 -4.24 11.40 -15.19
N TYR A 114 -3.44 10.37 -14.94
CA TYR A 114 -2.87 10.05 -13.64
C TYR A 114 -1.40 10.46 -13.60
N PRO A 115 -0.89 10.97 -12.47
CA PRO A 115 0.54 11.07 -12.30
C PRO A 115 1.15 9.66 -12.35
N ASP A 116 2.32 9.53 -12.95
CA ASP A 116 3.15 8.34 -12.77
C ASP A 116 4.03 8.60 -11.54
N ASP A 117 3.43 8.38 -10.39
CA ASP A 117 4.04 8.56 -9.06
C ASP A 117 4.75 7.26 -8.60
N SER A 118 5.25 7.26 -7.37
CA SER A 118 6.01 6.13 -6.81
C SER A 118 5.17 4.89 -6.45
N HIS A 119 3.85 4.91 -6.60
CA HIS A 119 3.06 3.70 -6.40
C HIS A 119 3.34 2.69 -7.54
N ILE A 120 3.39 1.40 -7.21
CA ILE A 120 3.56 0.33 -8.21
C ILE A 120 2.29 0.19 -9.06
N LYS A 121 1.12 0.34 -8.42
CA LYS A 121 -0.20 0.34 -9.06
C LYS A 121 -0.95 1.63 -8.76
N ILE A 122 -1.87 2.00 -9.63
CA ILE A 122 -2.61 3.26 -9.57
C ILE A 122 -4.07 2.99 -9.22
N ASN A 123 -4.66 3.84 -8.39
CA ASN A 123 -6.09 3.78 -8.09
C ASN A 123 -6.94 4.16 -9.31
N THR A 124 -7.95 3.36 -9.61
CA THR A 124 -9.02 3.72 -10.55
C THR A 124 -9.83 4.92 -10.06
N CYS A 125 -10.66 5.52 -10.92
CA CYS A 125 -11.61 6.55 -10.52
C CYS A 125 -12.54 6.03 -9.41
N LYS A 126 -12.68 6.82 -8.34
CA LYS A 126 -13.74 6.66 -7.34
C LYS A 126 -15.11 7.00 -7.94
N TYR A 127 -16.18 6.68 -7.23
CA TYR A 127 -17.51 7.08 -7.61
C TYR A 127 -17.66 8.61 -7.58
N GLU A 128 -18.32 9.14 -8.60
CA GLU A 128 -18.75 10.53 -8.68
C GLU A 128 -20.24 10.59 -8.99
N ASP A 129 -20.95 11.58 -8.43
CA ASP A 129 -22.39 11.77 -8.70
C ASP A 129 -22.68 11.97 -10.20
N SER A 130 -21.69 12.47 -10.96
CA SER A 130 -21.73 12.61 -12.42
C SER A 130 -21.91 11.27 -13.14
N PHE A 131 -21.58 10.15 -12.50
CA PHE A 131 -21.73 8.81 -13.06
C PHE A 131 -23.16 8.27 -12.90
N ALA A 132 -24.00 8.85 -12.03
CA ALA A 132 -25.30 8.28 -11.71
C ALA A 132 -26.16 7.98 -12.96
N LYS A 133 -26.73 6.77 -13.00
CA LYS A 133 -27.59 6.27 -14.08
C LYS A 133 -28.94 5.84 -13.52
N ASP A 134 -30.02 6.48 -13.97
CA ASP A 134 -31.36 6.20 -13.46
C ASP A 134 -31.73 4.71 -13.62
N GLY A 135 -32.11 4.07 -12.51
CA GLY A 135 -32.47 2.65 -12.47
C GLY A 135 -31.31 1.68 -12.33
N TYR A 136 -30.07 2.17 -12.18
CA TYR A 136 -28.87 1.35 -12.07
C TYR A 136 -27.92 1.85 -10.98
N THR A 137 -27.11 0.94 -10.44
CA THR A 137 -26.00 1.23 -9.53
C THR A 137 -24.70 0.81 -10.22
N LEU A 138 -23.77 1.75 -10.39
CA LEU A 138 -22.39 1.43 -10.80
C LEU A 138 -21.74 0.69 -9.64
N TYR A 139 -21.27 -0.54 -9.84
CA TYR A 139 -20.71 -1.33 -8.74
C TYR A 139 -19.25 -1.75 -8.93
N ALA A 140 -18.70 -1.60 -10.14
CA ALA A 140 -17.31 -1.90 -10.45
C ALA A 140 -16.87 -1.28 -11.80
N TRP A 141 -15.57 -1.28 -12.04
CA TRP A 141 -14.93 -1.20 -13.35
C TRP A 141 -14.60 -2.60 -13.88
N SER A 142 -14.43 -2.74 -15.19
CA SER A 142 -13.96 -4.00 -15.79
C SER A 142 -13.15 -3.73 -17.06
N THR A 143 -12.16 -4.57 -17.35
CA THR A 143 -11.42 -4.50 -18.62
C THR A 143 -12.22 -5.06 -19.81
N SER A 144 -13.41 -5.60 -19.55
CA SER A 144 -14.34 -6.07 -20.57
C SER A 144 -15.72 -5.42 -20.43
N ARG A 145 -16.46 -5.30 -21.54
CA ARG A 145 -17.81 -4.71 -21.54
C ARG A 145 -18.85 -5.53 -20.78
N GLU A 146 -18.70 -6.85 -20.80
CA GLU A 146 -19.65 -7.79 -20.21
C GLU A 146 -19.39 -8.02 -18.71
N GLY A 147 -18.34 -7.41 -18.15
CA GLY A 147 -17.87 -7.70 -16.81
C GLY A 147 -17.07 -9.00 -16.73
N SER A 148 -16.48 -9.26 -15.58
CA SER A 148 -15.77 -10.52 -15.31
C SER A 148 -15.72 -10.82 -13.81
N GLU A 149 -15.25 -12.02 -13.45
CA GLU A 149 -14.95 -12.32 -12.04
C GLU A 149 -13.85 -11.41 -11.46
N ASN A 150 -13.05 -10.77 -12.33
CA ASN A 150 -11.99 -9.81 -11.99
C ASN A 150 -12.46 -8.35 -12.13
N ASP A 151 -13.75 -8.09 -11.95
CA ASP A 151 -14.25 -6.73 -11.82
C ASP A 151 -13.49 -5.99 -10.71
N ILE A 152 -13.16 -4.73 -10.99
CA ILE A 152 -12.27 -3.89 -10.17
C ILE A 152 -13.15 -2.88 -9.43
N SER A 153 -13.14 -2.91 -8.10
CA SER A 153 -13.87 -1.94 -7.29
C SER A 153 -13.39 -0.50 -7.55
N LEU A 154 -14.31 0.46 -7.51
CA LEU A 154 -14.04 1.87 -7.73
C LEU A 154 -13.06 2.39 -6.68
N GLY A 155 -12.05 3.13 -7.12
CA GLY A 155 -10.97 3.60 -6.25
C GLY A 155 -9.97 2.52 -5.84
N SER A 156 -10.05 1.28 -6.33
CA SER A 156 -9.04 0.24 -6.06
C SER A 156 -7.86 0.32 -7.00
N ARG A 157 -6.74 -0.32 -6.63
CA ARG A 157 -5.48 -0.28 -7.39
C ARG A 157 -5.47 -1.22 -8.59
N ILE A 158 -4.86 -0.77 -9.70
CA ILE A 158 -4.68 -1.53 -10.93
C ILE A 158 -3.28 -1.30 -11.53
N ASN A 159 -2.73 -2.32 -12.21
CA ASN A 159 -1.44 -2.21 -12.90
C ASN A 159 -1.44 -1.06 -13.93
N LYS A 160 -0.38 -0.24 -13.91
CA LYS A 160 -0.16 0.90 -14.81
C LYS A 160 -0.27 0.52 -16.30
N GLU A 161 0.27 -0.65 -16.67
CA GLU A 161 0.20 -1.17 -18.04
C GLU A 161 -1.23 -1.48 -18.47
N ILE A 162 -2.03 -2.10 -17.59
CA ILE A 162 -3.43 -2.41 -17.90
C ILE A 162 -4.22 -1.11 -18.03
N LEU A 163 -4.03 -0.18 -17.08
CA LEU A 163 -4.71 1.11 -17.06
C LEU A 163 -4.44 1.94 -18.33
N SER A 164 -3.20 1.93 -18.83
CA SER A 164 -2.79 2.68 -20.02
C SER A 164 -3.15 2.02 -21.35
N SER A 165 -3.26 0.69 -21.38
CA SER A 165 -3.50 -0.07 -22.62
C SER A 165 -4.96 -0.51 -22.82
N SER A 166 -5.78 -0.45 -21.75
CA SER A 166 -7.15 -0.96 -21.75
C SER A 166 -8.18 0.15 -21.51
N VAL A 167 -9.44 -0.14 -21.86
CA VAL A 167 -10.59 0.67 -21.46
C VAL A 167 -11.22 0.02 -20.24
N LEU A 168 -11.48 0.81 -19.20
CA LEU A 168 -12.26 0.40 -18.03
C LEU A 168 -13.74 0.72 -18.24
N TYR A 169 -14.54 -0.33 -18.40
CA TYR A 169 -15.99 -0.25 -18.60
C TYR A 169 -16.72 -0.29 -17.26
N GLY A 170 -17.63 0.66 -17.04
CA GLY A 170 -18.47 0.68 -15.85
C GLY A 170 -19.46 -0.48 -15.84
N GLN A 171 -19.51 -1.21 -14.74
CA GLN A 171 -20.41 -2.35 -14.54
C GLN A 171 -21.65 -1.91 -13.75
N TRP A 172 -22.82 -2.15 -14.34
CA TRP A 172 -24.09 -1.61 -13.87
C TRP A 172 -25.01 -2.71 -13.36
N ALA A 173 -25.41 -2.61 -12.10
CA ALA A 173 -26.46 -3.45 -11.53
C ALA A 173 -27.81 -2.75 -11.66
N LYS A 174 -28.76 -3.39 -12.34
CA LYS A 174 -30.13 -2.87 -12.44
C LYS A 174 -30.81 -2.96 -11.08
N TRP A 175 -31.47 -1.88 -10.65
CA TRP A 175 -32.20 -1.88 -9.38
C TRP A 175 -33.28 -2.97 -9.37
N THR A 176 -33.44 -3.61 -8.21
CA THR A 176 -34.64 -4.38 -7.93
C THR A 176 -35.86 -3.45 -8.06
N ASP A 177 -36.97 -3.95 -8.61
CA ASP A 177 -38.16 -3.14 -8.89
C ASP A 177 -38.55 -2.29 -7.67
N PRO A 178 -38.45 -0.94 -7.77
CA PRO A 178 -38.74 -0.04 -6.66
C PRO A 178 -40.12 -0.23 -6.03
N SER A 179 -41.11 -0.73 -6.80
CA SER A 179 -42.47 -0.96 -6.31
C SER A 179 -42.59 -2.11 -5.29
N LEU A 180 -41.55 -2.94 -5.17
CA LEU A 180 -41.49 -4.04 -4.19
C LEU A 180 -41.01 -3.58 -2.80
N PHE A 181 -40.51 -2.35 -2.67
CA PHE A 181 -40.00 -1.81 -1.42
C PHE A 181 -41.09 -1.06 -0.65
N GLU A 182 -41.12 -1.27 0.65
CA GLU A 182 -41.83 -0.40 1.59
C GLU A 182 -40.88 0.66 2.10
N TYR A 183 -41.35 1.90 2.19
CA TYR A 183 -40.52 3.01 2.62
C TYR A 183 -41.35 4.14 3.23
N GLU A 184 -40.69 4.94 4.05
CA GLU A 184 -41.20 6.20 4.58
C GLU A 184 -40.45 7.37 3.93
N VAL A 185 -41.13 8.50 3.75
CA VAL A 185 -40.51 9.71 3.20
C VAL A 185 -40.18 10.68 4.32
N GLN A 186 -38.92 11.09 4.39
CA GLN A 186 -38.45 12.14 5.30
C GLN A 186 -37.79 13.25 4.47
N GLY A 187 -38.55 14.32 4.19
CA GLY A 187 -38.11 15.39 3.32
C GLY A 187 -37.91 14.91 1.88
N ASP A 188 -36.67 14.97 1.39
CA ASP A 188 -36.28 14.48 0.06
C ASP A 188 -35.70 13.06 0.06
N ASN A 189 -35.70 12.43 1.23
CA ASN A 189 -35.17 11.08 1.42
C ASN A 189 -36.29 10.04 1.54
N ALA A 190 -35.99 8.84 1.07
CA ALA A 190 -36.74 7.61 1.31
C ALA A 190 -35.96 6.72 2.27
N LEU A 191 -36.65 6.24 3.29
CA LEU A 191 -36.15 5.33 4.32
C LEU A 191 -36.82 3.97 4.07
N ILE A 192 -36.08 2.98 3.61
CA ILE A 192 -36.64 1.64 3.37
C ILE A 192 -37.00 1.01 4.71
N THR A 193 -38.24 0.52 4.80
CA THR A 193 -38.80 -0.14 6.00
C THR A 193 -39.19 -1.60 5.77
N GLY A 194 -39.16 -2.07 4.53
CA GLY A 194 -39.57 -3.43 4.20
C GLY A 194 -39.37 -3.79 2.73
N PHE A 195 -39.51 -5.08 2.42
CA PHE A 195 -39.49 -5.60 1.05
C PHE A 195 -40.49 -6.75 0.89
N LYS A 196 -41.33 -6.65 -0.13
CA LYS A 196 -42.43 -7.60 -0.40
C LYS A 196 -42.12 -8.59 -1.52
N GLY A 197 -40.97 -8.47 -2.16
CA GLY A 197 -40.56 -9.33 -3.25
C GLY A 197 -39.77 -10.56 -2.80
N GLU A 198 -39.33 -11.33 -3.79
CA GLU A 198 -38.31 -12.36 -3.63
C GLU A 198 -37.13 -12.01 -4.53
N ALA A 199 -35.91 -12.03 -3.99
CA ALA A 199 -34.71 -11.71 -4.75
C ALA A 199 -33.51 -12.45 -4.16
N LYS A 200 -32.76 -13.17 -5.02
CA LYS A 200 -31.47 -13.76 -4.63
C LYS A 200 -30.36 -12.71 -4.65
N GLU A 201 -30.41 -11.80 -5.61
CA GLU A 201 -29.60 -10.60 -5.67
C GLU A 201 -30.53 -9.39 -5.46
N LEU A 202 -30.29 -8.65 -4.38
CA LEU A 202 -31.05 -7.46 -4.02
C LEU A 202 -30.21 -6.23 -4.33
N VAL A 203 -30.63 -5.47 -5.34
CA VAL A 203 -29.99 -4.19 -5.71
C VAL A 203 -30.88 -3.08 -5.18
N ILE A 204 -30.44 -2.44 -4.09
CA ILE A 204 -31.21 -1.39 -3.45
C ILE A 204 -31.30 -0.18 -4.41
N PRO A 205 -32.51 0.34 -4.69
CA PRO A 205 -32.63 1.49 -5.57
C PRO A 205 -32.04 2.74 -4.93
N GLY A 206 -31.31 3.54 -5.70
CA GLY A 206 -30.80 4.84 -5.24
C GLY A 206 -31.90 5.90 -5.12
N LYS A 207 -33.05 5.70 -5.79
CA LYS A 207 -34.24 6.55 -5.71
C LYS A 207 -35.53 5.74 -5.78
N ILE A 208 -36.54 6.15 -5.02
CA ILE A 208 -37.91 5.63 -5.11
C ILE A 208 -38.85 6.85 -5.20
N ASP A 209 -39.72 6.90 -6.20
CA ASP A 209 -40.66 8.01 -6.45
C ASP A 209 -40.02 9.41 -6.41
N GLY A 210 -38.81 9.52 -6.98
CA GLY A 210 -38.04 10.76 -7.02
C GLY A 210 -37.36 11.17 -5.71
N LYS A 211 -37.49 10.36 -4.65
CA LYS A 211 -36.83 10.55 -3.35
C LYS A 211 -35.56 9.73 -3.28
N VAL A 212 -34.49 10.29 -2.72
CA VAL A 212 -33.18 9.63 -2.60
C VAL A 212 -33.23 8.60 -1.48
N VAL A 213 -32.87 7.35 -1.75
CA VAL A 213 -32.84 6.32 -0.72
C VAL A 213 -31.57 6.48 0.10
N THR A 214 -31.70 6.83 1.38
CA THR A 214 -30.56 7.12 2.25
C THR A 214 -30.43 6.21 3.46
N LYS A 215 -31.48 5.44 3.77
CA LYS A 215 -31.50 4.63 4.99
C LYS A 215 -32.24 3.32 4.78
N ILE A 216 -31.73 2.28 5.43
CA ILE A 216 -32.39 0.99 5.61
C ILE A 216 -32.68 0.85 7.10
N THR A 217 -33.96 0.83 7.47
CA THR A 217 -34.36 0.83 8.88
C THR A 217 -34.31 -0.57 9.48
N GLU A 218 -34.46 -0.63 10.80
CA GLU A 218 -34.47 -1.87 11.58
C GLU A 218 -35.40 -2.93 10.96
N ASN A 219 -34.91 -4.17 10.87
CA ASN A 219 -35.64 -5.35 10.37
C ASN A 219 -36.14 -5.30 8.89
N SER A 220 -35.77 -4.29 8.08
CA SER A 220 -36.30 -4.11 6.71
C SER A 220 -36.23 -5.33 5.80
N PHE A 221 -35.16 -6.13 5.91
CA PHE A 221 -34.92 -7.32 5.10
C PHE A 221 -34.76 -8.58 5.96
N LYS A 222 -35.22 -8.56 7.21
CA LYS A 222 -35.01 -9.65 8.17
C LYS A 222 -35.54 -11.00 7.67
N ASN A 223 -34.72 -12.04 7.82
CA ASN A 223 -34.99 -13.44 7.44
C ASN A 223 -35.34 -13.65 5.96
N LEU A 224 -34.97 -12.73 5.07
CA LEU A 224 -35.16 -12.93 3.64
C LEU A 224 -34.06 -13.82 3.05
N ASP A 225 -34.41 -14.60 2.04
CA ASP A 225 -33.51 -15.54 1.36
C ASP A 225 -32.69 -14.84 0.26
N ILE A 226 -31.92 -13.82 0.69
CA ILE A 226 -31.04 -13.00 -0.16
C ILE A 226 -29.60 -13.53 -0.05
N LYS A 227 -28.92 -13.65 -1.18
CA LYS A 227 -27.53 -14.12 -1.29
C LYS A 227 -26.53 -13.00 -1.58
N LYS A 228 -26.95 -11.99 -2.33
CA LYS A 228 -26.12 -10.83 -2.67
C LYS A 228 -26.89 -9.56 -2.44
N VAL A 229 -26.26 -8.55 -1.85
CA VAL A 229 -26.83 -7.21 -1.75
C VAL A 229 -25.88 -6.18 -2.36
N ILE A 230 -26.43 -5.30 -3.19
CA ILE A 230 -25.72 -4.15 -3.75
C ILE A 230 -26.39 -2.88 -3.22
N LEU A 231 -25.64 -2.13 -2.42
CA LEU A 231 -26.06 -0.86 -1.86
C LEU A 231 -25.61 0.28 -2.77
N PRO A 232 -26.51 1.21 -3.17
CA PRO A 232 -26.12 2.38 -3.94
C PRO A 232 -25.31 3.35 -3.05
N PRO A 233 -24.52 4.25 -3.66
CA PRO A 233 -23.73 5.25 -2.93
C PRO A 233 -24.61 6.28 -2.20
N THR A 234 -25.93 6.23 -2.33
CA THR A 234 -26.85 7.12 -1.62
C THR A 234 -27.11 6.67 -0.18
N ILE A 235 -26.83 5.41 0.18
CA ILE A 235 -27.05 4.88 1.54
C ILE A 235 -26.09 5.52 2.54
N LYS A 236 -26.64 6.06 3.63
CA LYS A 236 -25.92 6.67 4.75
C LYS A 236 -26.07 5.88 6.05
N ASP A 237 -27.19 5.20 6.26
CA ASP A 237 -27.50 4.56 7.53
C ASP A 237 -28.12 3.17 7.30
N ILE A 238 -27.51 2.16 7.90
CA ILE A 238 -28.02 0.79 7.93
C ILE A 238 -28.23 0.42 9.39
N GLU A 239 -29.48 0.45 9.82
CA GLU A 239 -29.83 0.24 11.22
C GLU A 239 -29.63 -1.22 11.64
N ASN A 240 -29.66 -1.45 12.96
CA ASN A 240 -29.52 -2.79 13.52
C ASN A 240 -30.59 -3.73 12.97
N ASP A 241 -30.26 -5.01 12.84
CA ASP A 241 -31.13 -6.06 12.34
C ASP A 241 -31.69 -5.84 10.92
N ALA A 242 -31.25 -4.82 10.17
CA ALA A 242 -31.71 -4.51 8.82
C ALA A 242 -31.69 -5.74 7.89
N PHE A 243 -30.62 -6.54 7.95
CA PHE A 243 -30.44 -7.78 7.20
C PHE A 243 -30.39 -9.02 8.11
N SER A 244 -30.94 -8.93 9.33
CA SER A 244 -30.83 -10.00 10.35
C SER A 244 -31.31 -11.35 9.81
N GLY A 245 -30.50 -12.40 9.93
CA GLY A 245 -30.84 -13.77 9.53
C GLY A 245 -30.87 -14.03 8.01
N CYS A 246 -30.47 -13.07 7.17
CA CYS A 246 -30.31 -13.30 5.74
C CYS A 246 -29.16 -14.28 5.45
N GLN A 247 -29.25 -14.99 4.32
CA GLN A 247 -28.23 -15.95 3.89
C GLN A 247 -27.18 -15.28 2.97
N LEU A 248 -26.82 -14.03 3.27
CA LEU A 248 -25.91 -13.21 2.46
C LEU A 248 -24.54 -13.87 2.35
N GLU A 249 -24.03 -13.91 1.13
CA GLU A 249 -22.70 -14.40 0.76
C GLU A 249 -21.80 -13.25 0.27
N GLU A 250 -22.37 -12.24 -0.39
CA GLU A 250 -21.67 -11.08 -0.91
C GLU A 250 -22.40 -9.77 -0.56
N VAL A 251 -21.64 -8.78 -0.10
CA VAL A 251 -22.11 -7.41 0.16
C VAL A 251 -21.27 -6.45 -0.67
N ILE A 252 -21.90 -5.63 -1.50
CA ILE A 252 -21.26 -4.52 -2.22
C ILE A 252 -21.79 -3.21 -1.65
N LEU A 253 -20.90 -2.34 -1.16
CA LEU A 253 -21.24 -1.07 -0.56
C LEU A 253 -20.23 0.03 -0.91
N PHE A 254 -20.50 1.25 -0.42
CA PHE A 254 -19.62 2.41 -0.60
C PHE A 254 -19.12 2.93 0.74
N ASP A 255 -17.95 3.57 0.73
CA ASP A 255 -17.28 4.11 1.91
C ASP A 255 -17.81 5.45 2.42
N ASN A 256 -18.99 5.88 1.95
CA ASN A 256 -19.65 7.12 2.36
C ASN A 256 -20.86 6.89 3.29
N ILE A 257 -20.97 5.67 3.83
CA ILE A 257 -21.92 5.30 4.89
C ILE A 257 -21.51 6.00 6.20
N GLU A 258 -22.48 6.47 6.96
CA GLU A 258 -22.29 7.12 8.26
C GLU A 258 -22.49 6.16 9.43
N LYS A 259 -23.38 5.16 9.27
CA LYS A 259 -23.69 4.17 10.31
C LYS A 259 -23.90 2.79 9.74
N ILE A 260 -23.09 1.86 10.24
CA ILE A 260 -23.12 0.43 9.94
C ILE A 260 -22.47 -0.31 11.11
N SER A 261 -22.94 -1.52 11.41
CA SER A 261 -22.30 -2.38 12.41
C SER A 261 -22.61 -3.85 12.12
N ASP A 262 -21.98 -4.77 12.85
CA ASP A 262 -22.31 -6.21 12.73
C ASP A 262 -23.75 -6.51 13.13
N TYR A 263 -24.37 -5.66 13.96
CA TYR A 263 -25.79 -5.81 14.28
C TYR A 263 -26.69 -5.58 13.06
N SER A 264 -26.28 -4.78 12.09
CA SER A 264 -27.01 -4.58 10.84
C SER A 264 -27.11 -5.88 10.02
N PHE A 265 -26.15 -6.80 10.19
CA PHE A 265 -26.03 -8.10 9.52
C PHE A 265 -26.03 -9.27 10.52
N LYS A 266 -26.74 -9.12 11.64
CA LYS A 266 -26.82 -10.14 12.69
C LYS A 266 -27.25 -11.48 12.10
N ASP A 267 -26.63 -12.57 12.54
CA ASP A 267 -26.93 -13.94 12.10
C ASP A 267 -26.70 -14.22 10.59
N CYS A 268 -26.05 -13.31 9.84
CA CYS A 268 -25.61 -13.50 8.45
C CYS A 268 -24.27 -14.24 8.37
N ASN A 269 -24.22 -15.49 8.82
CA ASN A 269 -22.95 -16.23 8.97
C ASN A 269 -22.34 -16.73 7.64
N SER A 270 -22.94 -16.41 6.49
CA SER A 270 -22.46 -16.85 5.17
C SER A 270 -21.69 -15.77 4.40
N ILE A 271 -21.56 -14.56 4.96
CA ILE A 271 -20.89 -13.44 4.26
C ILE A 271 -19.44 -13.82 4.08
N LYS A 272 -19.09 -14.10 2.83
CA LYS A 272 -17.75 -14.47 2.40
C LYS A 272 -16.99 -13.27 1.86
N THR A 273 -17.68 -12.42 1.11
CA THR A 273 -17.06 -11.33 0.36
C THR A 273 -17.71 -10.00 0.69
N LEU A 274 -16.89 -9.01 1.01
CA LEU A 274 -17.28 -7.60 1.10
C LEU A 274 -16.50 -6.82 0.06
N ARG A 275 -17.21 -6.15 -0.84
CA ARG A 275 -16.63 -5.19 -1.80
C ARG A 275 -16.97 -3.77 -1.36
N ILE A 276 -15.94 -2.93 -1.25
CA ILE A 276 -16.08 -1.54 -0.83
C ILE A 276 -15.63 -0.67 -2.00
N ASN A 277 -16.56 0.08 -2.56
CA ASN A 277 -16.29 1.09 -3.57
C ASN A 277 -15.99 2.43 -2.90
N ALA A 278 -14.93 3.11 -3.34
CA ALA A 278 -14.68 4.48 -2.90
C ALA A 278 -15.72 5.43 -3.50
N ALA A 279 -16.41 6.17 -2.65
CA ALA A 279 -17.21 7.35 -2.97
C ALA A 279 -16.62 8.63 -2.34
N SER A 280 -15.76 8.50 -1.33
CA SER A 280 -15.01 9.58 -0.71
C SER A 280 -13.53 9.57 -1.11
N ALA A 281 -12.85 10.71 -0.99
CA ALA A 281 -11.39 10.75 -1.14
C ALA A 281 -10.71 10.09 0.07
N PRO A 282 -9.53 9.47 -0.06
CA PRO A 282 -8.80 8.93 1.09
C PRO A 282 -8.43 10.04 2.08
N VAL A 283 -8.27 9.72 3.36
CA VAL A 283 -7.75 10.65 4.38
C VAL A 283 -6.42 10.19 4.96
N TYR A 284 -6.11 8.90 4.81
CA TYR A 284 -4.89 8.27 5.26
C TYR A 284 -3.81 8.21 4.17
N ALA A 285 -4.06 8.75 2.98
CA ALA A 285 -3.04 8.84 1.95
C ALA A 285 -1.83 9.67 2.40
N GLY A 286 -0.63 9.29 1.93
CA GLY A 286 0.62 9.88 2.40
C GLY A 286 0.94 9.62 3.89
N THR A 287 0.17 8.77 4.59
CA THR A 287 0.44 8.41 6.00
C THR A 287 1.23 7.13 6.17
N TYR A 288 1.74 6.97 7.39
CA TYR A 288 2.20 5.69 7.90
C TYR A 288 1.28 4.50 7.57
N TYR A 289 -0.05 4.64 7.68
CA TYR A 289 -1.02 3.57 7.39
C TYR A 289 -1.05 3.19 5.90
N ALA A 290 -0.93 4.18 5.01
CA ALA A 290 -1.00 3.99 3.55
C ALA A 290 0.19 3.21 2.96
N THR A 291 1.18 2.81 3.79
CA THR A 291 2.28 1.97 3.30
C THR A 291 1.90 0.52 3.04
N PHE A 292 0.81 0.02 3.64
CA PHE A 292 0.44 -1.38 3.49
C PHE A 292 0.06 -1.77 2.05
N PRO A 293 -0.74 -0.98 1.31
CA PRO A 293 -1.06 -1.29 -0.08
C PRO A 293 0.17 -1.26 -1.00
N ASP A 294 1.12 -0.32 -0.79
CA ASP A 294 2.41 -0.30 -1.51
C ASP A 294 3.22 -1.58 -1.26
N LYS A 295 3.29 -2.03 -0.01
CA LYS A 295 3.98 -3.26 0.38
C LYS A 295 3.31 -4.51 -0.24
N MET A 296 1.97 -4.54 -0.27
CA MET A 296 1.21 -5.62 -0.91
C MET A 296 1.41 -5.63 -2.43
N ASP A 297 1.44 -4.47 -3.08
CA ASP A 297 1.73 -4.35 -4.50
C ASP A 297 3.12 -4.87 -4.84
N TYR A 298 4.12 -4.52 -4.03
CA TYR A 298 5.48 -5.02 -4.21
C TYR A 298 5.57 -6.54 -4.01
N LEU A 299 5.00 -7.06 -2.91
CA LEU A 299 4.97 -8.50 -2.64
C LEU A 299 4.31 -9.28 -3.79
N GLN A 300 3.24 -8.74 -4.36
CA GLN A 300 2.59 -9.32 -5.53
C GLN A 300 3.49 -9.28 -6.78
N SER A 301 4.15 -8.14 -7.04
CA SER A 301 5.00 -7.96 -8.23
C SER A 301 6.22 -8.88 -8.23
N LEU A 302 6.73 -9.26 -7.06
CA LEU A 302 7.90 -10.15 -6.95
C LEU A 302 7.75 -11.46 -7.74
N SER A 303 6.53 -12.01 -7.84
CA SER A 303 6.29 -13.26 -8.57
C SER A 303 6.37 -13.09 -10.09
N SER A 304 6.00 -11.92 -10.63
CA SER A 304 6.13 -11.61 -12.05
C SER A 304 7.51 -11.10 -12.42
N ASP A 305 8.09 -10.26 -11.57
CA ASP A 305 9.32 -9.53 -11.85
C ASP A 305 10.56 -10.41 -11.61
N TYR A 306 10.44 -11.35 -10.68
CA TYR A 306 11.51 -12.25 -10.26
C TYR A 306 11.03 -13.72 -10.15
N PRO A 307 10.55 -14.34 -11.24
CA PRO A 307 9.84 -15.64 -11.18
C PRO A 307 10.69 -16.83 -10.71
N ASN A 308 12.03 -16.67 -10.67
CA ASN A 308 12.97 -17.70 -10.22
C ASN A 308 13.56 -17.42 -8.83
N MET A 309 13.14 -16.34 -8.17
CA MET A 309 13.62 -16.00 -6.83
C MET A 309 12.59 -16.43 -5.78
N LYS A 310 13.08 -16.85 -4.62
CA LYS A 310 12.25 -17.08 -3.43
C LYS A 310 11.98 -15.74 -2.74
N LYS A 311 11.00 -15.71 -1.85
CA LYS A 311 10.68 -14.51 -1.05
C LYS A 311 11.12 -14.70 0.39
N LEU A 312 11.76 -13.68 0.97
CA LEU A 312 11.93 -13.52 2.41
C LEU A 312 10.97 -12.41 2.85
N VAL A 313 9.85 -12.80 3.43
CA VAL A 313 8.85 -11.86 3.94
C VAL A 313 9.13 -11.60 5.41
N LEU A 314 9.39 -10.34 5.76
CA LEU A 314 9.57 -9.90 7.14
C LEU A 314 8.22 -9.42 7.65
N PHE A 315 7.73 -9.98 8.75
CA PHE A 315 6.43 -9.63 9.31
C PHE A 315 6.50 -9.31 10.80
N SER A 316 5.66 -8.36 11.22
CA SER A 316 5.26 -7.97 12.58
C SER A 316 4.71 -6.53 12.48
N GLY A 317 4.81 -5.75 13.56
CA GLY A 317 4.43 -4.36 13.63
C GLY A 317 5.52 -3.40 13.15
N SER A 318 5.54 -2.27 13.82
CA SER A 318 6.34 -1.11 13.47
C SER A 318 7.83 -1.39 13.60
N SER A 319 8.22 -2.21 14.57
CA SER A 319 9.61 -2.62 14.76
C SER A 319 10.18 -3.32 13.53
N THR A 320 9.35 -3.99 12.71
CA THR A 320 9.81 -4.60 11.45
C THR A 320 10.03 -3.56 10.37
N ARG A 321 9.12 -2.58 10.22
CA ARG A 321 9.33 -1.43 9.31
C ARG A 321 10.64 -0.69 9.62
N PHE A 322 10.93 -0.50 10.89
CA PHE A 322 12.10 0.24 11.37
C PHE A 322 13.32 -0.65 11.65
N GLY A 323 13.23 -1.97 11.49
CA GLY A 323 14.17 -2.90 12.13
C GLY A 323 15.20 -3.57 11.22
N TYR A 324 15.01 -3.49 9.91
CA TYR A 324 15.81 -4.26 8.95
C TYR A 324 16.41 -3.39 7.85
N ASP A 325 17.57 -3.83 7.35
CA ASP A 325 18.14 -3.41 6.09
C ASP A 325 17.90 -4.55 5.08
N SER A 326 16.82 -4.44 4.30
CA SER A 326 16.42 -5.49 3.37
C SER A 326 17.42 -5.69 2.23
N LEU A 327 18.14 -4.65 1.82
CA LEU A 327 19.18 -4.78 0.79
C LEU A 327 20.42 -5.54 1.31
N MET A 328 20.75 -5.35 2.60
CA MET A 328 21.76 -6.16 3.26
C MET A 328 21.34 -7.63 3.37
N LEU A 329 20.05 -7.91 3.64
CA LEU A 329 19.51 -9.28 3.62
C LEU A 329 19.57 -9.90 2.22
N GLU A 330 19.12 -9.21 1.18
CA GLU A 330 19.20 -9.71 -0.22
C GLU A 330 20.66 -9.98 -0.63
N SER A 331 21.60 -9.13 -0.20
CA SER A 331 23.02 -9.32 -0.48
C SER A 331 23.60 -10.57 0.19
N ALA A 332 23.12 -10.91 1.39
CA ALA A 332 23.56 -12.07 2.14
C ALA A 332 22.85 -13.37 1.73
N LEU A 333 21.64 -13.27 1.17
CA LEU A 333 20.78 -14.38 0.76
C LEU A 333 20.38 -14.21 -0.73
N PRO A 334 21.30 -14.43 -1.68
CA PRO A 334 21.10 -14.07 -3.09
C PRO A 334 20.00 -14.86 -3.82
N GLU A 335 19.44 -15.90 -3.20
CA GLU A 335 18.28 -16.63 -3.73
C GLU A 335 16.93 -15.95 -3.38
N TYR A 336 16.94 -14.95 -2.51
CA TYR A 336 15.74 -14.36 -1.93
C TYR A 336 15.58 -12.88 -2.32
N LYS A 337 14.35 -12.51 -2.62
CA LYS A 337 13.88 -11.12 -2.62
C LYS A 337 13.15 -10.81 -1.33
N VAL A 338 13.42 -9.65 -0.75
CA VAL A 338 12.92 -9.32 0.60
C VAL A 338 11.72 -8.41 0.49
N ALA A 339 10.63 -8.74 1.19
CA ALA A 339 9.49 -7.86 1.36
C ALA A 339 9.27 -7.59 2.85
N ASN A 340 9.43 -6.34 3.27
CA ASN A 340 9.19 -5.88 4.63
C ASN A 340 7.73 -5.46 4.77
N MET A 341 6.94 -6.31 5.45
CA MET A 341 5.51 -6.11 5.66
C MET A 341 5.19 -5.41 6.99
N GLY A 342 6.19 -4.85 7.68
CA GLY A 342 5.98 -4.15 8.95
C GLY A 342 5.11 -2.90 8.80
N VAL A 343 4.10 -2.79 9.67
CA VAL A 343 3.10 -1.69 9.73
C VAL A 343 2.72 -1.42 11.19
N PHE A 344 1.58 -0.78 11.47
CA PHE A 344 1.17 -0.45 12.85
C PHE A 344 1.07 -1.69 13.75
N ALA A 345 1.77 -1.71 14.88
CA ALA A 345 1.80 -2.89 15.74
C ALA A 345 0.44 -3.26 16.36
N TYR A 346 -0.40 -2.26 16.65
CA TYR A 346 -1.67 -2.45 17.35
C TYR A 346 -2.88 -2.66 16.42
N THR A 347 -2.64 -3.18 15.21
CA THR A 347 -3.69 -3.76 14.35
C THR A 347 -3.61 -5.29 14.36
N ASN A 348 -4.74 -5.96 14.14
CA ASN A 348 -4.82 -7.42 14.09
C ASN A 348 -3.90 -7.99 12.99
N ALA A 349 -2.98 -8.89 13.36
CA ALA A 349 -2.04 -9.51 12.42
C ALA A 349 -2.71 -10.54 11.50
N LEU A 350 -3.77 -11.20 11.96
CA LEU A 350 -4.41 -12.31 11.23
C LEU A 350 -4.83 -11.94 9.78
N PRO A 351 -5.60 -10.86 9.53
CA PRO A 351 -5.98 -10.51 8.16
C PRO A 351 -4.79 -10.08 7.30
N GLN A 352 -3.70 -9.58 7.89
CA GLN A 352 -2.49 -9.24 7.14
C GLN A 352 -1.75 -10.51 6.70
N LEU A 353 -1.60 -11.48 7.61
CA LEU A 353 -0.97 -12.77 7.32
C LEU A 353 -1.76 -13.56 6.28
N ASP A 354 -3.10 -13.60 6.37
CA ASP A 354 -3.94 -14.25 5.36
C ASP A 354 -3.80 -13.61 3.97
N LEU A 355 -3.57 -12.29 3.89
CA LEU A 355 -3.26 -11.61 2.62
C LEU A 355 -1.85 -11.95 2.12
N ILE A 356 -0.85 -11.93 2.99
CA ILE A 356 0.53 -12.27 2.66
C ILE A 356 0.65 -13.72 2.16
N LEU A 357 0.00 -14.67 2.83
CA LEU A 357 0.00 -16.09 2.50
C LEU A 357 -0.40 -16.36 1.04
N GLN A 358 -1.32 -15.55 0.48
CA GLN A 358 -1.79 -15.71 -0.90
C GLN A 358 -0.67 -15.51 -1.93
N TYR A 359 0.35 -14.72 -1.61
CA TYR A 359 1.45 -14.36 -2.52
C TYR A 359 2.78 -15.06 -2.20
N MET A 360 2.81 -15.90 -1.17
CA MET A 360 3.95 -16.74 -0.82
C MET A 360 3.81 -18.16 -1.39
N ASN A 361 4.93 -18.80 -1.72
CA ASN A 361 4.99 -20.13 -2.32
C ASN A 361 5.91 -21.05 -1.50
N SER A 362 5.86 -22.35 -1.80
CA SER A 362 6.77 -23.32 -1.18
C SER A 362 8.23 -22.91 -1.39
N GLY A 363 9.03 -22.97 -0.32
CA GLY A 363 10.43 -22.54 -0.29
C GLY A 363 10.64 -21.05 0.03
N ASP A 364 9.58 -20.23 0.07
CA ASP A 364 9.66 -18.88 0.62
C ASP A 364 9.83 -18.94 2.15
N ILE A 365 10.34 -17.85 2.74
CA ILE A 365 10.51 -17.67 4.19
C ILE A 365 9.55 -16.59 4.68
N LEU A 366 8.82 -16.88 5.75
CA LEU A 366 8.17 -15.87 6.58
C LEU A 366 8.97 -15.75 7.88
N LEU A 367 9.55 -14.58 8.14
CA LEU A 367 10.23 -14.27 9.40
C LEU A 367 9.33 -13.36 10.23
N ASP A 368 8.70 -13.93 11.26
CA ASP A 368 7.84 -13.20 12.19
C ASP A 368 8.65 -12.73 13.41
N SER A 369 8.43 -11.48 13.82
CA SER A 369 9.10 -10.88 14.97
C SER A 369 8.16 -10.06 15.84
N PRO A 370 7.19 -10.66 16.55
CA PRO A 370 6.11 -9.94 17.21
C PRO A 370 6.60 -9.02 18.35
N GLU A 371 6.09 -7.79 18.37
CA GLU A 371 6.21 -6.80 19.44
C GLU A 371 5.36 -7.22 20.65
N PHE A 372 6.00 -7.40 21.80
CA PHE A 372 5.36 -7.99 22.98
C PHE A 372 4.36 -7.06 23.68
N ASP A 373 4.48 -5.75 23.52
CA ASP A 373 3.47 -4.75 23.93
C ASP A 373 2.20 -4.80 23.07
N ALA A 374 2.26 -5.40 21.87
CA ALA A 374 1.12 -5.66 21.00
C ALA A 374 0.76 -7.16 20.90
N SER A 375 1.30 -8.00 21.78
CA SER A 375 1.24 -9.47 21.72
C SER A 375 -0.15 -10.04 21.42
N LYS A 376 -1.22 -9.53 22.05
CA LYS A 376 -2.59 -10.00 21.79
C LYS A 376 -2.98 -9.95 20.30
N ARG A 377 -2.53 -8.93 19.60
CA ARG A 377 -2.85 -8.71 18.18
C ARG A 377 -1.86 -9.43 17.26
N GLN A 378 -0.61 -9.56 17.69
CA GLN A 378 0.45 -10.12 16.86
C GLN A 378 0.61 -11.64 16.97
N PHE A 379 0.17 -12.25 18.08
CA PHE A 379 0.06 -13.71 18.21
C PHE A 379 -1.27 -14.26 17.65
N CYS A 380 -1.97 -13.48 16.81
CA CYS A 380 -3.20 -13.89 16.12
C CYS A 380 -4.34 -14.41 17.04
N VAL A 381 -4.42 -13.88 18.28
CA VAL A 381 -5.34 -14.37 19.33
C VAL A 381 -6.81 -14.09 19.02
N THR A 382 -7.08 -13.17 18.09
CA THR A 382 -8.45 -12.78 17.74
C THR A 382 -8.63 -12.71 16.24
N ASN A 383 -9.78 -13.20 15.77
CA ASN A 383 -10.24 -13.00 14.40
C ASN A 383 -11.19 -11.79 14.26
N LYS A 384 -11.26 -10.95 15.29
CA LYS A 384 -12.07 -9.73 15.25
C LYS A 384 -11.33 -8.64 14.48
N PHE A 385 -11.97 -8.04 13.49
CA PHE A 385 -11.44 -6.85 12.83
C PHE A 385 -11.38 -5.65 13.79
N ASP A 386 -10.45 -4.76 13.51
CA ASP A 386 -10.35 -3.44 14.12
C ASP A 386 -10.38 -2.36 13.03
N ASP A 387 -10.65 -1.12 13.45
CA ASP A 387 -10.70 0.04 12.57
C ASP A 387 -9.33 0.33 11.93
N LYS A 388 -8.22 -0.04 12.59
CA LYS A 388 -6.87 0.20 12.10
C LYS A 388 -6.55 -0.64 10.88
N PHE A 389 -7.11 -1.84 10.74
CA PHE A 389 -7.03 -2.59 9.48
C PHE A 389 -7.63 -1.80 8.31
N PHE A 390 -8.78 -1.14 8.50
CA PHE A 390 -9.38 -0.31 7.44
C PHE A 390 -8.56 0.95 7.14
N ASN A 391 -7.87 1.52 8.13
CA ASN A 391 -6.88 2.57 7.88
C ASN A 391 -5.75 2.08 6.94
N LEU A 392 -5.29 0.84 7.12
CA LEU A 392 -4.22 0.25 6.29
C LEU A 392 -4.65 0.02 4.84
N ILE A 393 -5.93 -0.31 4.60
CA ILE A 393 -6.41 -0.69 3.27
C ILE A 393 -7.23 0.41 2.57
N GLU A 394 -7.34 1.62 3.11
CA GLU A 394 -8.16 2.70 2.52
C GLU A 394 -7.73 3.05 1.08
N GLU A 395 -6.43 2.95 0.78
CA GLU A 395 -5.91 3.15 -0.58
C GLU A 395 -6.06 1.93 -1.48
N ASP A 396 -6.53 0.78 -0.98
CA ASP A 396 -6.87 -0.37 -1.82
C ASP A 396 -7.86 -1.31 -1.11
N TYR A 397 -9.15 -0.95 -1.15
CA TYR A 397 -10.19 -1.80 -0.57
C TYR A 397 -10.28 -3.18 -1.22
N SER A 398 -9.71 -3.40 -2.41
CA SER A 398 -9.66 -4.73 -3.02
C SER A 398 -8.92 -5.76 -2.15
N LEU A 399 -8.13 -5.32 -1.17
CA LEU A 399 -7.49 -6.18 -0.19
C LEU A 399 -8.51 -6.91 0.69
N ILE A 400 -9.60 -6.27 1.16
CA ILE A 400 -10.60 -6.98 1.98
C ILE A 400 -11.39 -8.01 1.16
N GLU A 401 -11.53 -7.80 -0.15
CA GLU A 401 -12.22 -8.73 -1.05
C GLU A 401 -11.51 -10.08 -1.18
N LYS A 402 -10.20 -10.11 -0.90
CA LYS A 402 -9.34 -11.30 -0.95
C LYS A 402 -9.42 -12.15 0.32
N LEU A 403 -10.10 -11.66 1.36
CA LEU A 403 -10.30 -12.40 2.61
C LEU A 403 -11.61 -13.16 2.56
N ASP A 404 -11.65 -14.33 3.21
CA ASP A 404 -12.89 -15.05 3.45
C ASP A 404 -13.50 -14.56 4.77
N LEU A 405 -14.49 -13.67 4.68
CA LEU A 405 -15.04 -13.00 5.87
C LEU A 405 -15.77 -13.94 6.85
N ARG A 406 -16.02 -15.19 6.47
CA ARG A 406 -16.59 -16.21 7.38
C ARG A 406 -15.62 -16.59 8.48
N ASP A 407 -14.32 -16.35 8.27
CA ASP A 407 -13.27 -16.61 9.25
C ASP A 407 -13.12 -15.48 10.26
N TYR A 408 -13.86 -14.37 10.11
CA TYR A 408 -13.70 -13.14 10.87
C TYR A 408 -14.97 -12.71 11.59
N THR A 409 -14.80 -11.90 12.62
CA THR A 409 -15.90 -11.25 13.34
C THR A 409 -15.69 -9.74 13.42
N GLY A 410 -16.73 -8.97 13.74
CA GLY A 410 -16.56 -7.54 13.98
C GLY A 410 -16.33 -6.70 12.72
N VAL A 411 -16.49 -7.26 11.52
CA VAL A 411 -16.14 -6.64 10.23
C VAL A 411 -16.84 -5.30 10.07
N PHE A 412 -18.16 -5.29 10.20
CA PHE A 412 -18.96 -4.10 9.93
C PHE A 412 -18.88 -3.08 11.06
N SER A 413 -18.69 -3.53 12.32
CA SER A 413 -18.47 -2.61 13.44
C SER A 413 -17.10 -1.92 13.32
N ALA A 414 -16.06 -2.65 12.92
CA ALA A 414 -14.73 -2.08 12.66
C ALA A 414 -14.77 -1.10 11.47
N PHE A 415 -15.45 -1.45 10.39
CA PHE A 415 -15.67 -0.55 9.26
C PHE A 415 -16.42 0.73 9.67
N GLY A 416 -17.52 0.59 10.43
CA GLY A 416 -18.27 1.73 10.95
C GLY A 416 -17.43 2.62 11.90
N GLN A 417 -16.56 2.03 12.72
CA GLN A 417 -15.62 2.78 13.57
C GLN A 417 -14.59 3.54 12.74
N TYR A 418 -14.03 2.90 11.71
CA TYR A 418 -13.13 3.53 10.73
C TYR A 418 -13.80 4.74 10.06
N LEU A 419 -15.01 4.57 9.53
CA LEU A 419 -15.80 5.62 8.89
C LEU A 419 -16.12 6.78 9.85
N SER A 420 -16.42 6.47 11.12
CA SER A 420 -16.60 7.49 12.15
C SER A 420 -15.30 8.22 12.48
N SER A 421 -14.15 7.54 12.45
CA SER A 421 -12.86 8.12 12.84
C SER A 421 -12.26 9.03 11.76
N ARG A 422 -12.56 8.77 10.48
CA ARG A 422 -12.16 9.64 9.36
C ARG A 422 -13.01 10.90 9.22
N HIS A 423 -14.20 10.93 9.84
CA HIS A 423 -15.11 12.06 9.70
C HIS A 423 -14.47 13.36 10.21
N GLY A 424 -14.30 14.34 9.32
CA GLY A 424 -13.71 15.64 9.62
C GLY A 424 -12.18 15.70 9.48
N ILE A 425 -11.52 14.59 9.09
CA ILE A 425 -10.13 14.62 8.63
C ILE A 425 -10.10 15.20 7.21
N GLU A 426 -9.05 15.95 6.89
CA GLU A 426 -8.84 16.52 5.55
C GLU A 426 -8.75 15.41 4.48
N GLU A 427 -9.50 15.60 3.39
CA GLU A 427 -9.45 14.74 2.21
C GLU A 427 -8.11 14.90 1.47
N LYS A 428 -7.55 13.78 1.02
CA LYS A 428 -6.28 13.69 0.33
C LYS A 428 -6.44 13.05 -1.05
N SER A 429 -5.37 13.09 -1.86
CA SER A 429 -5.33 12.41 -3.16
C SER A 429 -4.73 11.03 -3.03
N TYR A 430 -5.20 10.09 -3.86
CA TYR A 430 -4.52 8.81 -4.09
C TYR A 430 -3.12 8.99 -4.72
N ASP A 431 -2.82 10.16 -5.28
CA ASP A 431 -1.51 10.47 -5.86
C ASP A 431 -0.41 10.70 -4.79
N LEU A 432 -0.78 10.72 -3.50
CA LEU A 432 0.16 10.96 -2.41
C LEU A 432 0.81 9.65 -1.97
N SER A 433 2.03 9.42 -2.43
CA SER A 433 2.81 8.30 -1.92
C SER A 433 3.28 8.55 -0.48
N PRO A 434 3.08 7.60 0.45
CA PRO A 434 3.59 7.75 1.80
C PRO A 434 5.11 7.81 1.88
N SER A 435 5.82 7.43 0.81
CA SER A 435 7.28 7.52 0.72
C SER A 435 7.77 8.97 0.60
N ASP A 436 6.90 9.91 0.20
CA ASP A 436 7.24 11.33 0.07
C ASP A 436 7.10 12.12 1.37
N TYR A 437 6.76 11.43 2.47
CA TYR A 437 6.51 12.05 3.77
C TYR A 437 7.26 11.34 4.89
N ASP A 438 7.69 12.09 5.90
CA ASP A 438 8.14 11.53 7.17
C ASP A 438 6.96 11.07 8.04
N GLU A 439 7.25 10.46 9.18
CA GLU A 439 6.24 9.95 10.13
C GLU A 439 5.37 11.05 10.75
N ASN A 440 5.76 12.32 10.61
CA ASN A 440 5.05 13.49 11.06
C ASN A 440 4.32 14.22 9.93
N PHE A 441 4.20 13.60 8.74
CA PHE A 441 3.53 14.16 7.56
C PHE A 441 4.23 15.34 6.90
N ASN A 442 5.51 15.56 7.19
CA ASN A 442 6.26 16.59 6.51
C ASN A 442 6.77 16.04 5.17
N PRO A 443 6.61 16.78 4.05
CA PRO A 443 7.22 16.43 2.78
C PRO A 443 8.75 16.37 2.92
N ILE A 444 9.35 15.35 2.32
CA ILE A 444 10.80 15.09 2.36
C ILE A 444 11.35 14.96 0.95
N ALA A 445 12.63 15.30 0.78
CA ALA A 445 13.30 15.22 -0.51
C ALA A 445 13.80 13.81 -0.86
N GLU A 446 14.13 13.02 0.17
CA GLU A 446 14.53 11.62 0.05
C GLU A 446 13.38 10.74 0.52
N LYS A 447 13.15 9.60 -0.15
CA LYS A 447 12.04 8.71 0.18
C LYS A 447 12.16 8.16 1.61
N SER A 448 11.07 8.18 2.38
CA SER A 448 11.07 7.69 3.76
C SER A 448 11.17 6.17 3.86
N TYR A 449 10.74 5.45 2.83
CA TYR A 449 10.96 4.01 2.71
C TYR A 449 11.41 3.59 1.31
N ASN A 450 12.13 2.46 1.26
CA ASN A 450 12.57 1.83 0.01
C ASN A 450 11.48 0.91 -0.56
N LEU A 451 11.71 0.37 -1.76
CA LEU A 451 10.79 -0.55 -2.43
C LEU A 451 10.45 -1.79 -1.59
N GLN A 452 11.41 -2.31 -0.82
CA GLN A 452 11.20 -3.45 0.08
C GLN A 452 10.28 -3.10 1.25
N GLY A 453 10.12 -1.83 1.60
CA GLY A 453 9.27 -1.35 2.68
C GLY A 453 10.00 -1.01 3.98
N ASP A 454 11.33 -0.93 3.98
CA ASP A 454 12.11 -0.48 5.14
C ASP A 454 12.02 1.03 5.28
N TYR A 455 11.97 1.54 6.52
CA TYR A 455 12.16 2.97 6.75
C TYR A 455 13.64 3.37 6.64
N CYS A 456 13.94 4.26 5.68
CA CYS A 456 15.31 4.52 5.21
C CYS A 456 15.90 5.86 5.67
N LEU A 457 15.11 6.78 6.22
CA LEU A 457 15.68 8.04 6.71
C LEU A 457 16.70 7.80 7.83
N TYR A 458 17.72 8.66 7.85
CA TYR A 458 18.74 8.61 8.89
C TYR A 458 18.10 8.84 10.26
N ARG A 459 18.36 7.91 11.18
CA ARG A 459 17.86 7.92 12.56
C ARG A 459 19.04 7.98 13.51
N PRO A 460 19.26 9.10 14.22
CA PRO A 460 20.36 9.23 15.16
C PRO A 460 20.18 8.27 16.34
N ASN A 461 21.30 7.89 16.95
CA ASN A 461 21.29 7.23 18.25
C ASN A 461 20.69 8.15 19.32
N ALA A 462 19.94 7.57 20.27
CA ALA A 462 19.47 8.30 21.45
C ALA A 462 20.64 8.75 22.34
N ALA A 463 20.40 9.78 23.16
CA ALA A 463 21.44 10.38 24.00
C ALA A 463 21.96 9.43 25.10
N ASP A 464 21.09 8.56 25.60
CA ASP A 464 21.36 7.57 26.63
C ASP A 464 20.41 6.36 26.48
N ASP A 465 20.42 5.46 27.47
CA ASP A 465 19.65 4.21 27.44
C ASP A 465 18.24 4.34 28.07
N THR A 466 17.80 5.55 28.40
CA THR A 466 16.52 5.79 29.10
C THR A 466 15.33 5.40 28.21
N PRO A 467 14.34 4.64 28.74
CA PRO A 467 13.11 4.36 28.03
C PRO A 467 12.37 5.62 27.58
N VAL A 468 11.76 5.55 26.39
CA VAL A 468 10.95 6.66 25.87
C VAL A 468 9.60 6.71 26.59
N TYR A 469 9.00 5.54 26.81
CA TYR A 469 7.74 5.41 27.51
C TYR A 469 7.96 4.79 28.89
N ASP A 470 7.27 5.31 29.91
CA ASP A 470 7.22 4.72 31.25
C ASP A 470 6.23 3.55 31.30
N LEU A 471 6.35 2.63 30.32
CA LEU A 471 5.47 1.48 30.09
C LEU A 471 6.32 0.22 29.85
N PRO A 472 6.79 -0.42 30.93
CA PRO A 472 7.57 -1.64 30.83
C PRO A 472 6.74 -2.82 30.29
N VAL A 473 7.40 -3.70 29.54
CA VAL A 473 6.77 -4.89 28.92
C VAL A 473 7.28 -6.17 29.58
N ASP A 474 6.39 -7.13 29.79
CA ASP A 474 6.72 -8.40 30.40
C ASP A 474 7.36 -9.37 29.40
N TYR A 475 8.55 -9.87 29.77
CA TYR A 475 9.27 -10.97 29.12
C TYR A 475 9.29 -12.17 30.08
N THR A 476 8.09 -12.63 30.44
CA THR A 476 7.86 -13.79 31.32
C THR A 476 6.79 -14.70 30.72
N ILE A 477 6.78 -15.99 31.08
CA ILE A 477 5.79 -16.96 30.58
C ILE A 477 4.35 -16.54 30.88
N ASP A 478 4.11 -15.88 32.02
CA ASP A 478 2.77 -15.44 32.43
C ASP A 478 2.15 -14.42 31.45
N ALA A 479 2.97 -13.70 30.70
CA ALA A 479 2.51 -12.77 29.65
C ALA A 479 2.07 -13.48 28.36
N PHE A 480 2.41 -14.76 28.19
CA PHE A 480 2.17 -15.55 26.98
C PHE A 480 1.40 -16.83 27.31
N PRO A 481 0.11 -16.71 27.66
CA PRO A 481 -0.72 -17.86 27.96
C PRO A 481 -0.80 -18.80 26.75
N SER A 482 -1.07 -20.09 27.00
CA SER A 482 -1.16 -21.11 25.94
C SER A 482 -2.10 -20.76 24.78
N GLU A 483 -3.12 -19.92 25.00
CA GLU A 483 -3.99 -19.41 23.94
C GLU A 483 -3.22 -18.66 22.85
N TYR A 484 -2.19 -17.88 23.22
CA TYR A 484 -1.37 -17.12 22.27
C TYR A 484 -0.51 -18.05 21.43
N ILE A 485 0.11 -19.04 22.09
CA ILE A 485 0.93 -20.06 21.43
C ILE A 485 0.08 -20.87 20.45
N ASN A 486 -1.08 -21.36 20.90
CA ASN A 486 -1.99 -22.14 20.08
C ASN A 486 -2.50 -21.34 18.88
N SER A 487 -2.79 -20.04 19.07
CA SER A 487 -3.25 -19.17 17.99
C SER A 487 -2.17 -18.94 16.94
N LEU A 488 -0.93 -18.66 17.36
CA LEU A 488 0.18 -18.50 16.43
C LEU A 488 0.55 -19.82 15.73
N ASN A 489 0.52 -20.97 16.43
CA ASN A 489 0.74 -22.28 15.82
C ASN A 489 -0.33 -22.61 14.77
N ASN A 490 -1.60 -22.33 15.05
CA ASN A 490 -2.69 -22.52 14.08
C ASN A 490 -2.44 -21.70 12.81
N GLU A 491 -2.04 -20.44 12.96
CA GLU A 491 -1.74 -19.57 11.82
C GLU A 491 -0.50 -20.07 11.05
N ALA A 492 0.59 -20.37 11.77
CA ALA A 492 1.80 -20.90 11.18
C ALA A 492 1.59 -22.22 10.43
N SER A 493 0.64 -23.04 10.87
CA SER A 493 0.28 -24.29 10.19
C SER A 493 -0.21 -24.06 8.76
N LYS A 494 -0.88 -22.94 8.46
CA LYS A 494 -1.35 -22.60 7.10
C LYS A 494 -0.17 -22.38 6.15
N PHE A 495 0.86 -21.67 6.62
CA PHE A 495 2.08 -21.39 5.86
C PHE A 495 2.92 -22.66 5.67
N THR A 496 3.19 -23.39 6.75
CA THR A 496 4.02 -24.60 6.71
C THR A 496 3.38 -25.72 5.86
N GLN A 497 2.05 -25.87 5.86
CA GLN A 497 1.33 -26.78 4.96
C GLN A 497 1.48 -26.40 3.47
N LYS A 498 1.69 -25.11 3.16
CA LYS A 498 2.02 -24.64 1.80
C LYS A 498 3.51 -24.80 1.46
N GLY A 499 4.31 -25.35 2.38
CA GLY A 499 5.74 -25.54 2.24
C GLY A 499 6.56 -24.27 2.41
N ILE A 500 6.01 -23.25 3.08
CA ILE A 500 6.71 -22.01 3.45
C ILE A 500 7.48 -22.25 4.75
N LEU A 501 8.73 -21.80 4.81
CA LEU A 501 9.53 -21.82 6.02
C LEU A 501 9.11 -20.67 6.93
N PHE A 502 8.35 -20.98 7.99
CA PHE A 502 7.95 -19.99 8.98
C PHE A 502 8.96 -20.02 10.13
N PHE A 503 9.69 -18.92 10.32
CA PHE A 503 10.61 -18.73 11.44
C PHE A 503 10.13 -17.66 12.40
N PHE A 504 10.35 -17.89 13.69
CA PHE A 504 10.12 -16.94 14.76
C PHE A 504 11.45 -16.31 15.19
N THR A 505 11.46 -14.98 15.32
CA THR A 505 12.51 -14.21 16.00
C THR A 505 11.86 -13.18 16.93
N TYR A 506 12.66 -12.44 17.69
CA TYR A 506 12.17 -11.49 18.68
C TYR A 506 12.23 -10.05 18.13
N ALA A 507 11.17 -9.27 18.35
CA ALA A 507 11.20 -7.83 18.07
C ALA A 507 12.28 -7.11 18.89
N PRO A 508 12.97 -6.11 18.32
CA PRO A 508 13.88 -5.29 19.11
C PRO A 508 13.10 -4.52 20.18
N ARG A 509 13.67 -4.45 21.40
CA ARG A 509 13.12 -3.69 22.52
C ARG A 509 14.24 -3.05 23.31
N ASN A 510 14.01 -1.86 23.85
CA ASN A 510 14.91 -1.25 24.83
C ASN A 510 15.03 -2.14 26.07
N GLU A 511 16.26 -2.57 26.40
CA GLU A 511 16.54 -3.45 27.54
C GLU A 511 16.13 -2.85 28.90
N SER A 512 16.04 -1.52 28.98
CA SER A 512 15.58 -0.79 30.17
C SER A 512 14.06 -0.64 30.22
N ALA A 513 13.34 -0.99 29.15
CA ALA A 513 11.89 -0.84 29.01
C ALA A 513 11.13 -2.18 29.13
N ILE A 514 11.72 -3.12 29.87
CA ILE A 514 11.08 -4.38 30.28
C ILE A 514 10.76 -4.32 31.77
N SER A 515 9.79 -5.12 32.21
CA SER A 515 9.35 -5.12 33.61
C SER A 515 10.39 -5.69 34.58
N ASP A 516 10.32 -5.27 35.85
CA ASP A 516 11.19 -5.79 36.91
C ASP A 516 11.07 -7.32 37.11
N SER A 517 9.93 -7.92 36.74
CA SER A 517 9.69 -9.37 36.77
C SER A 517 10.47 -10.11 35.68
N SER A 518 10.89 -9.41 34.63
CA SER A 518 11.60 -9.93 33.46
C SER A 518 13.10 -10.13 33.73
N THR A 519 13.44 -10.79 34.83
CA THR A 519 14.83 -11.15 35.20
C THR A 519 15.51 -12.00 34.12
N PRO A 520 16.86 -12.04 34.06
CA PRO A 520 17.58 -12.88 33.09
C PRO A 520 17.13 -14.34 33.09
N GLU A 521 16.86 -14.90 34.27
CA GLU A 521 16.34 -16.26 34.43
C GLU A 521 14.94 -16.40 33.81
N LYS A 522 14.04 -15.44 34.06
CA LYS A 522 12.69 -15.46 33.49
C LYS A 522 12.65 -15.29 31.99
N ARG A 523 13.55 -14.49 31.42
CA ARG A 523 13.69 -14.37 29.96
C ARG A 523 14.18 -15.65 29.33
N LYS A 524 15.14 -16.32 29.98
CA LYS A 524 15.63 -17.63 29.53
C LYS A 524 14.52 -18.69 29.60
N GLU A 525 13.76 -18.73 30.69
CA GLU A 525 12.58 -19.62 30.81
C GLU A 525 11.56 -19.34 29.69
N LEU A 526 11.31 -18.07 29.35
CA LEU A 526 10.42 -17.70 28.25
C LEU A 526 10.96 -18.15 26.88
N ASP A 527 12.25 -17.96 26.61
CA ASP A 527 12.87 -18.43 25.36
C ASP A 527 12.81 -19.95 25.22
N GLU A 528 13.11 -20.69 26.29
CA GLU A 528 12.95 -22.16 26.34
C GLU A 528 11.48 -22.55 26.11
N TYR A 529 10.53 -21.87 26.76
CA TYR A 529 9.10 -22.10 26.57
C TYR A 529 8.66 -21.91 25.11
N PHE A 530 9.07 -20.84 24.43
CA PHE A 530 8.73 -20.65 23.02
C PHE A 530 9.35 -21.71 22.12
N ARG A 531 10.61 -22.10 22.36
CA ARG A 531 11.28 -23.19 21.61
C ARG A 531 10.61 -24.54 21.78
N GLU A 532 10.03 -24.80 22.95
CA GLU A 532 9.36 -26.07 23.25
C GLU A 532 7.90 -26.12 22.75
N THR A 533 7.23 -24.97 22.67
CA THR A 533 5.78 -24.91 22.47
C THR A 533 5.34 -24.33 21.13
N LEU A 534 6.17 -23.51 20.47
CA LEU A 534 5.90 -23.11 19.09
C LEU A 534 6.22 -24.28 18.15
N GLU A 535 5.31 -24.55 17.22
CA GLU A 535 5.47 -25.57 16.17
C GLU A 535 6.32 -25.07 14.99
N ILE A 536 7.01 -23.94 15.19
CA ILE A 536 7.91 -23.30 14.23
C ILE A 536 9.27 -23.02 14.89
N PRO A 537 10.39 -23.03 14.13
CA PRO A 537 11.70 -22.76 14.70
C PRO A 537 11.84 -21.32 15.22
N VAL A 538 12.24 -21.19 16.48
CA VAL A 538 12.75 -19.93 17.06
C VAL A 538 14.24 -19.82 16.71
N ILE A 539 14.62 -18.87 15.84
CA ILE A 539 15.96 -18.85 15.23
C ILE A 539 16.98 -17.98 15.98
N SER A 540 16.52 -17.02 16.78
CA SER A 540 17.37 -16.06 17.52
C SER A 540 17.31 -16.29 19.03
N ASP A 541 18.26 -15.75 19.79
CA ASP A 541 18.21 -15.69 21.26
C ASP A 541 17.42 -14.44 21.70
N ILE A 542 16.58 -14.57 22.72
CA ILE A 542 15.79 -13.44 23.27
C ILE A 542 16.67 -12.29 23.75
N ALA A 543 17.87 -12.58 24.26
CA ALA A 543 18.80 -11.55 24.74
C ALA A 543 19.32 -10.66 23.61
N ASP A 544 19.48 -11.19 22.39
CA ASP A 544 19.95 -10.44 21.23
C ASP A 544 18.90 -9.42 20.71
N SER A 545 17.67 -9.53 21.19
CA SER A 545 16.57 -8.60 20.89
C SER A 545 16.46 -7.43 21.86
N LEU A 546 17.18 -7.48 22.99
CA LEU A 546 17.19 -6.42 23.99
C LEU A 546 18.35 -5.46 23.70
N PHE A 547 18.01 -4.31 23.13
CA PHE A 547 18.97 -3.30 22.73
C PHE A 547 19.17 -2.28 23.84
N ARG A 548 20.41 -1.84 24.02
CA ARG A 548 20.70 -0.60 24.75
C ARG A 548 19.89 0.55 24.15
N GLY A 549 19.20 1.33 24.99
CA GLY A 549 18.33 2.44 24.56
C GLY A 549 19.00 3.44 23.59
N LYS A 550 20.32 3.62 23.66
CA LYS A 550 21.07 4.44 22.68
C LYS A 550 20.88 4.01 21.21
N TYR A 551 20.53 2.74 20.96
CA TYR A 551 20.31 2.19 19.61
C TYR A 551 18.85 2.22 19.18
N LEU A 552 17.99 2.89 19.94
CA LEU A 552 16.58 3.09 19.64
C LEU A 552 16.35 4.54 19.19
N PHE A 553 15.20 4.76 18.55
CA PHE A 553 14.81 6.02 17.92
C PHE A 553 13.33 6.30 18.19
N GLU A 554 13.01 7.40 18.88
CA GLU A 554 11.65 7.90 19.17
C GLU A 554 10.69 6.98 19.92
N THR A 555 10.96 5.68 19.99
CA THR A 555 10.18 4.67 20.72
C THR A 555 11.13 3.63 21.32
N ASP A 556 10.61 2.78 22.20
CA ASP A 556 11.38 1.66 22.77
C ASP A 556 11.48 0.44 21.84
N ASN A 557 10.90 0.49 20.63
CA ASN A 557 10.88 -0.62 19.66
C ASN A 557 11.55 -0.27 18.32
N HIS A 558 11.69 1.00 17.96
CA HIS A 558 12.25 1.41 16.66
C HIS A 558 13.75 1.60 16.79
N LEU A 559 14.52 0.95 15.92
CA LEU A 559 15.98 1.04 15.94
C LEU A 559 16.49 2.35 15.32
N SER A 560 17.65 2.82 15.79
CA SER A 560 18.45 3.81 15.07
C SER A 560 19.08 3.20 13.82
N THR A 561 19.66 4.01 12.93
CA THR A 561 20.36 3.50 11.74
C THR A 561 21.52 2.56 12.10
N GLU A 562 22.19 2.76 13.25
CA GLU A 562 23.22 1.84 13.73
C GLU A 562 22.60 0.55 14.30
N GLY A 563 21.51 0.67 15.08
CA GLY A 563 20.77 -0.48 15.61
C GLY A 563 20.28 -1.42 14.51
N VAL A 564 19.76 -0.89 13.40
CA VAL A 564 19.31 -1.67 12.23
C VAL A 564 20.44 -2.52 11.65
N LYS A 565 21.66 -1.97 11.50
CA LYS A 565 22.80 -2.72 10.98
C LYS A 565 23.20 -3.88 11.90
N ILE A 566 23.21 -3.63 13.20
CA ILE A 566 23.50 -4.66 14.22
C ILE A 566 22.46 -5.77 14.15
N ARG A 567 21.17 -5.41 14.19
CA ARG A 567 20.06 -6.38 14.13
C ARG A 567 20.12 -7.19 12.84
N THR A 568 20.25 -6.53 11.69
CA THR A 568 20.26 -7.19 10.39
C THR A 568 21.41 -8.18 10.27
N GLN A 569 22.61 -7.83 10.76
CA GLN A 569 23.74 -8.76 10.77
C GLN A 569 23.50 -9.99 11.64
N ASN A 570 22.85 -9.83 12.80
CA ASN A 570 22.49 -10.96 13.67
C ASN A 570 21.48 -11.87 12.99
N ILE A 571 20.44 -11.29 12.38
CA ILE A 571 19.40 -12.03 11.66
C ILE A 571 19.97 -12.79 10.46
N ILE A 572 20.91 -12.21 9.72
CA ILE A 572 21.64 -12.93 8.66
C ILE A 572 22.35 -14.16 9.21
N ASN A 573 23.00 -14.06 10.36
CA ASN A 573 23.70 -15.18 10.97
C ASN A 573 22.71 -16.28 11.40
N ASP A 574 21.58 -15.89 11.97
CA ASP A 574 20.57 -16.83 12.46
C ASP A 574 19.82 -17.52 11.32
N LEU A 575 19.45 -16.79 10.27
CA LEU A 575 18.86 -17.36 9.05
C LEU A 575 19.82 -18.35 8.39
N ASN A 576 21.11 -18.01 8.26
CA ASN A 576 22.10 -18.94 7.70
C ASN A 576 22.23 -20.21 8.54
N LYS A 577 22.22 -20.12 9.88
CA LYS A 577 22.23 -21.30 10.75
C LYS A 577 20.96 -22.14 10.59
N ALA A 578 19.79 -21.51 10.51
CA ALA A 578 18.50 -22.19 10.37
C ALA A 578 18.39 -22.91 9.02
N LEU A 579 18.73 -22.23 7.92
CA LEU A 579 18.68 -22.81 6.57
C LEU A 579 19.66 -23.97 6.36
N ASN A 580 20.84 -23.92 7.01
CA ASN A 580 21.77 -25.05 6.96
C ASN A 580 21.26 -26.28 7.71
N LYS A 581 20.44 -26.13 8.76
CA LYS A 581 19.84 -27.25 9.50
C LYS A 581 18.69 -27.93 8.76
N GLU A 582 17.97 -27.20 7.90
CA GLU A 582 16.89 -27.73 7.06
C GLU A 582 17.42 -28.51 5.84
N GLY A 583 18.69 -28.32 5.47
CA GLY A 583 19.32 -29.00 4.34
C GLY A 583 19.97 -30.36 4.65
N ASP A 584 20.08 -30.72 5.94
CA ASP A 584 20.59 -31.99 6.47
C ASP A 584 19.42 -32.93 6.84
#